data_AF-A0A2L2YS56-F1
#
_entry.id   AF-A0A2L2YS56-F1
#
_cell.length_a   1.000
_cell.length_b   1.000
_cell.length_c   1.000
_cell.angle_alpha   90.00
_cell.angle_beta   90.00
_cell.angle_gamma   90.00
#
_symmetry.space_group_name_H-M   'P 1'
#
loop_
_entity.id
_entity.type
_entity.pdbx_description
1 polymer ?
#
loop_
_entity_poly.entity_id
_entity_poly.type
_entity_poly.pdbx_seq_one_letter_code
_entity_poly.pdbx_strand_id
1 'polypeptide(L)'
;FANIGVENTDENRRVYRHLLFTSDMIMERYISGVILFHETLIQKTDDGTNIVTLLQNRGIFPGFKVDKGVIDLLGSDGESTTQGLDDLITRCQEYYKMFCRFAKWRCVFKIRDHTPSP
;
A
#
# COMPACT_ATOMS: atom_id res chain seq x y z
N PHE A 1 11.00 6.90 -8.60
CA PHE A 1 10.73 7.92 -9.63
C PHE A 1 12.01 8.73 -9.85
N ALA A 2 12.60 9.32 -8.80
CA ALA A 2 13.92 9.97 -8.87
C ALA A 2 15.02 9.13 -9.56
N ASN A 3 15.16 7.85 -9.21
CA ASN A 3 16.20 6.97 -9.79
C ASN A 3 16.10 6.75 -11.31
N ILE A 4 14.94 7.04 -11.91
CA ILE A 4 14.70 6.92 -13.36
C ILE A 4 14.45 8.29 -14.01
N GLY A 5 14.74 9.38 -13.32
CA GLY A 5 14.58 10.75 -13.85
C GLY A 5 13.12 11.19 -14.04
N VAL A 6 12.15 10.53 -13.40
CA VAL A 6 10.73 10.88 -13.50
C VAL A 6 10.31 11.69 -12.27
N GLU A 7 9.56 12.78 -12.50
CA GLU A 7 9.01 13.62 -11.43
C GLU A 7 7.93 12.90 -10.62
N ASN A 8 7.91 13.07 -9.31
CA ASN A 8 6.93 12.46 -8.41
C ASN A 8 5.62 13.26 -8.32
N THR A 9 4.87 13.32 -9.41
CA THR A 9 3.53 13.92 -9.45
C THR A 9 2.44 12.87 -9.24
N ASP A 10 1.26 13.31 -8.80
CA ASP A 10 0.06 12.47 -8.63
C ASP A 10 -0.28 11.73 -9.91
N GLU A 11 -0.16 12.40 -11.06
CA GLU A 11 -0.45 11.82 -12.37
C GLU A 11 0.57 10.75 -12.75
N ASN A 12 1.87 11.00 -12.58
CA ASN A 12 2.89 9.98 -12.86
C ASN A 12 2.70 8.76 -11.94
N ARG A 13 2.29 8.99 -10.69
CA ARG A 13 1.94 7.94 -9.73
C ARG A 13 0.70 7.15 -10.16
N ARG A 14 -0.32 7.79 -10.72
CA ARG A 14 -1.51 7.16 -11.29
C ARG A 14 -1.17 6.33 -12.52
N VAL A 15 -0.46 6.91 -13.50
CA VAL A 15 -0.03 6.24 -14.75
C VAL A 15 0.82 5.01 -14.46
N TYR A 16 1.75 5.09 -13.51
CA TYR A 16 2.55 3.94 -13.10
C TYR A 16 1.70 2.80 -12.51
N ARG A 17 0.68 3.13 -11.71
CA ARG A 17 -0.24 2.13 -11.13
C ARG A 17 -1.17 1.56 -12.20
N HIS A 18 -1.66 2.41 -13.09
CA HIS A 18 -2.43 2.03 -14.26
C HIS A 18 -1.66 0.97 -15.08
N LEU A 19 -0.41 1.25 -15.46
CA LEU A 19 0.47 0.34 -16.18
C LEU A 19 0.57 -1.05 -15.52
N LEU A 20 0.70 -1.11 -14.19
CA LEU A 20 0.80 -2.38 -13.48
C LEU A 20 -0.51 -3.18 -13.53
N PHE A 21 -1.64 -2.51 -13.35
CA PHE A 21 -2.95 -3.16 -13.19
C PHE A 21 -3.67 -3.45 -14.50
N THR A 22 -3.27 -2.79 -15.60
CA THR A 22 -3.75 -3.07 -16.96
C THR A 22 -2.82 -3.96 -17.76
N SER A 23 -1.83 -4.55 -17.11
CA SER A 23 -1.00 -5.61 -17.71
C SER A 23 -1.84 -6.80 -18.19
N ASP A 24 -1.24 -7.64 -19.03
CA ASP A 24 -1.92 -8.73 -19.75
C ASP A 24 -2.82 -9.59 -18.84
N MET A 25 -3.90 -10.14 -19.42
CA MET A 25 -4.89 -10.98 -18.74
C MET A 25 -4.27 -12.15 -17.97
N ILE A 26 -3.06 -12.59 -18.31
CA ILE A 26 -2.33 -13.62 -17.56
C ILE A 26 -2.07 -13.21 -16.09
N MET A 27 -2.04 -11.92 -15.76
CA MET A 27 -1.76 -11.41 -14.40
C MET A 27 -2.64 -12.04 -13.31
N GLU A 28 -3.94 -12.22 -13.57
CA GLU A 28 -4.91 -12.74 -12.59
C GLU A 28 -4.63 -14.19 -12.17
N ARG A 29 -3.84 -14.93 -12.96
CA ARG A 29 -3.39 -16.29 -12.61
C ARG A 29 -2.31 -16.31 -11.55
N TYR A 30 -1.56 -15.22 -11.39
CA TYR A 30 -0.37 -15.17 -10.55
C TYR A 30 -0.49 -14.18 -9.38
N ILE A 31 -1.39 -13.20 -9.49
CA ILE A 31 -1.57 -12.16 -8.47
C ILE A 31 -2.94 -12.32 -7.83
N SER A 32 -2.98 -12.85 -6.62
CA SER A 32 -4.21 -13.00 -5.84
C SER A 32 -4.63 -11.71 -5.13
N GLY A 33 -3.69 -10.80 -4.87
CA GLY A 33 -3.99 -9.54 -4.19
C GLY A 33 -2.93 -8.47 -4.36
N VAL A 34 -3.36 -7.23 -4.24
CA VAL A 34 -2.52 -6.03 -4.41
C VAL A 34 -2.71 -5.12 -3.22
N ILE A 35 -1.60 -4.68 -2.63
CA ILE A 35 -1.60 -3.74 -1.50
C ILE A 35 -1.52 -2.31 -2.04
N LEU A 36 -2.56 -1.52 -1.78
CA LEU A 36 -2.70 -0.15 -2.24
C LEU A 36 -2.40 0.85 -1.13
N PHE A 37 -2.03 2.06 -1.55
CA PHE A 37 -1.97 3.24 -0.70
C PHE A 37 -3.26 4.05 -0.82
N HIS A 38 -3.57 4.88 0.17
CA HIS A 38 -4.82 5.65 0.23
C HIS A 38 -5.09 6.44 -1.08
N GLU A 39 -4.07 7.12 -1.60
CA GLU A 39 -4.13 7.86 -2.86
C GLU A 39 -4.62 6.98 -4.03
N THR A 40 -4.15 5.74 -4.14
CA THR A 40 -4.45 4.85 -5.26
C THR A 40 -5.87 4.28 -5.21
N LEU A 41 -6.50 4.24 -4.03
CA LEU A 41 -7.86 3.73 -3.88
C LEU A 41 -8.92 4.63 -4.54
N ILE A 42 -8.63 5.92 -4.63
CA ILE A 42 -9.53 6.91 -5.25
C ILE A 42 -9.12 7.26 -6.69
N GLN A 43 -7.99 6.73 -7.16
CA GLN A 43 -7.51 6.93 -8.52
C GLN A 43 -8.35 6.15 -9.54
N LYS A 44 -8.37 6.70 -10.76
CA LYS A 44 -9.03 6.11 -11.92
C LYS A 44 -8.02 5.75 -13.00
N THR A 45 -8.35 4.72 -13.76
CA THR A 45 -7.69 4.32 -15.00
C THR A 45 -8.00 5.33 -16.12
N ASP A 46 -7.35 5.19 -17.27
CA ASP A 46 -7.50 6.15 -18.39
C ASP A 46 -8.92 6.10 -19.01
N ASP A 47 -9.61 4.97 -18.90
CA ASP A 47 -11.02 4.79 -19.30
C ASP A 47 -12.03 5.26 -18.23
N GLY A 48 -11.55 5.81 -17.11
CA GLY A 48 -12.38 6.34 -16.02
C GLY A 48 -12.83 5.30 -14.99
N THR A 49 -12.48 4.02 -15.16
CA THR A 49 -12.77 2.95 -14.19
C THR A 49 -12.00 3.19 -12.89
N ASN A 50 -12.62 2.95 -11.74
CA ASN A 50 -11.88 3.02 -10.48
C ASN A 50 -10.87 1.84 -10.40
N ILE A 51 -9.64 2.09 -9.94
CA ILE A 51 -8.59 1.06 -9.85
C ILE A 51 -9.04 -0.15 -9.01
N VAL A 52 -9.78 0.07 -7.93
CA VAL A 52 -10.32 -1.01 -7.08
C VAL A 52 -11.27 -1.88 -7.89
N THR A 53 -12.17 -1.26 -8.67
CA THR A 53 -13.11 -1.97 -9.54
C THR A 53 -12.38 -2.76 -10.62
N LEU A 54 -11.33 -2.19 -11.23
CA LEU A 54 -10.47 -2.91 -12.18
C LEU A 54 -9.90 -4.19 -11.56
N LEU A 55 -9.32 -4.10 -10.36
CA LEU A 55 -8.75 -5.26 -9.67
C LEU A 55 -9.80 -6.32 -9.35
N GLN A 56 -10.98 -5.90 -8.86
CA GLN A 56 -12.09 -6.80 -8.57
C GLN A 56 -12.60 -7.54 -9.82
N ASN A 57 -12.74 -6.84 -10.94
CA ASN A 57 -13.18 -7.44 -12.21
C ASN A 57 -12.20 -8.50 -12.73
N ARG A 58 -10.94 -8.40 -12.32
CA ARG A 58 -9.87 -9.36 -12.64
C ARG A 58 -9.70 -10.43 -11.56
N GLY A 59 -10.59 -10.51 -10.57
CA GLY A 59 -10.50 -11.48 -9.48
C GLY A 59 -9.35 -11.24 -8.48
N ILE A 60 -8.73 -10.06 -8.51
CA ILE A 60 -7.61 -9.69 -7.65
C ILE A 60 -8.13 -8.96 -6.42
N PHE A 61 -7.79 -9.43 -5.22
CA PHE A 61 -8.23 -8.79 -3.99
C PHE A 61 -7.47 -7.48 -3.73
N PRO A 62 -8.18 -6.35 -3.52
CA PRO A 62 -7.54 -5.12 -3.05
C PRO A 62 -7.23 -5.24 -1.56
N GLY A 63 -6.02 -4.87 -1.17
CA GLY A 63 -5.60 -4.71 0.21
C GLY A 63 -5.10 -3.29 0.47
N PHE A 64 -5.01 -2.89 1.74
CA PHE A 64 -4.64 -1.54 2.12
C PHE A 64 -3.54 -1.51 3.19
N LYS A 65 -2.65 -0.53 3.08
CA LYS A 65 -1.64 -0.27 4.12
C LYS A 65 -2.27 0.53 5.27
N VAL A 66 -2.16 0.02 6.50
CA VAL A 66 -2.72 0.65 7.71
C VAL A 66 -1.73 1.41 8.57
N ASP A 67 -0.46 1.03 8.53
CA ASP A 67 0.57 1.73 9.31
C ASP A 67 0.71 3.20 8.87
N LYS A 68 0.90 4.09 9.85
CA LYS A 68 1.22 5.53 9.64
C LYS A 68 2.74 5.77 9.74
N GLY A 69 3.53 4.76 9.39
CA GLY A 69 5.00 4.82 9.36
C GLY A 69 5.68 4.42 10.68
N VAL A 70 7.01 4.45 10.63
CA VAL A 70 7.87 4.16 11.77
C VAL A 70 8.18 5.43 12.56
N ILE A 71 8.36 5.28 13.87
CA ILE A 71 8.82 6.30 14.80
C ILE A 71 9.96 5.72 15.63
N ASP A 72 10.80 6.59 16.19
CA ASP A 72 11.92 6.16 17.02
C ASP A 72 11.42 5.51 18.32
N LEU A 73 12.01 4.37 18.66
CA LEU A 73 11.74 3.70 19.93
C LEU A 73 12.61 4.32 21.01
N LEU A 74 12.01 5.15 21.87
CA LEU A 74 12.72 5.84 22.95
C LEU A 74 13.39 4.84 23.90
N GLY A 75 14.68 5.07 24.19
CA GLY A 75 15.48 4.19 25.04
C GLY A 75 16.16 3.02 24.31
N SER A 76 15.99 2.90 23.00
CA SER A 76 16.69 1.91 22.16
C SER A 76 17.94 2.46 21.47
N ASP A 77 18.77 1.59 20.91
CA ASP A 77 19.91 1.95 20.06
C ASP A 77 19.49 2.20 18.60
N GLY A 78 18.73 3.29 18.40
CA GLY A 78 18.30 3.73 17.06
C GLY A 78 17.32 2.76 16.39
N GLU A 79 16.53 2.05 17.18
CA GLU A 79 15.44 1.20 16.71
C GLU A 79 14.16 2.00 16.50
N SER A 80 13.18 1.35 15.87
CA SER A 80 11.92 1.97 15.52
C SER A 80 10.74 1.09 15.89
N THR A 81 9.67 1.71 16.37
CA THR A 81 8.34 1.09 16.42
C THR A 81 7.46 1.67 15.31
N THR A 82 6.28 1.10 15.10
CA THR A 82 5.35 1.54 14.04
C THR A 82 4.08 2.08 14.67
N GLN A 83 3.59 3.20 14.15
CA GLN A 83 2.38 3.86 14.63
C GLN A 83 1.20 3.70 13.65
N GLY A 84 0.00 4.09 14.09
CA GLY A 84 -1.22 4.09 13.28
C GLY A 84 -2.40 3.34 13.87
N LEU A 85 -2.39 3.06 15.18
CA LEU A 85 -3.50 2.43 15.90
C LEU A 85 -4.63 3.41 16.21
N ASP A 86 -4.31 4.69 16.41
CA ASP A 86 -5.31 5.76 16.46
C ASP A 86 -6.18 5.67 15.21
N ASP A 87 -7.50 5.83 15.36
CA ASP A 87 -8.52 5.76 14.30
C ASP A 87 -8.55 4.49 13.42
N LEU A 88 -7.79 3.45 13.77
CA LEU A 88 -7.63 2.25 12.93
C LEU A 88 -8.96 1.54 12.65
N ILE A 89 -9.86 1.45 13.64
CA ILE A 89 -11.18 0.81 13.47
C ILE A 89 -11.99 1.53 12.40
N THR A 90 -12.12 2.86 12.50
CA THR A 90 -12.87 3.69 11.56
C THR A 90 -12.30 3.56 10.16
N ARG A 91 -10.97 3.65 10.02
CA ARG A 91 -10.29 3.48 8.73
C ARG A 91 -10.54 2.10 8.14
N CYS A 92 -10.40 1.03 8.92
CA CYS A 92 -10.67 -0.34 8.45
C CYS A 92 -12.11 -0.48 7.92
N GLN A 93 -13.09 0.13 8.59
CA GLN A 93 -14.48 0.14 8.13
C GLN A 93 -14.65 0.90 6.82
N GLU A 94 -14.00 2.05 6.65
CA GLU A 94 -14.00 2.81 5.40
C GLU A 94 -13.37 2.02 4.25
N TYR A 95 -12.19 1.43 4.46
CA TYR A 95 -11.52 0.64 3.44
C TYR A 95 -12.30 -0.62 3.07
N TYR A 96 -12.99 -1.24 4.03
CA TYR A 96 -13.87 -2.37 3.75
C TYR A 96 -15.05 -1.98 2.84
N LYS A 97 -15.64 -0.79 3.05
CA LYS A 97 -16.67 -0.20 2.16
C LYS A 97 -16.10 0.09 0.77
N MET A 98 -14.82 0.45 0.68
CA MET A 98 -14.07 0.58 -0.59
C MET A 98 -13.56 -0.77 -1.12
N PHE A 99 -14.24 -1.87 -0.82
CA PHE A 99 -13.95 -3.22 -1.29
C PHE A 99 -12.57 -3.82 -0.96
N CYS A 100 -11.79 -3.19 -0.08
CA CYS A 100 -10.57 -3.82 0.42
C CYS A 100 -10.91 -5.04 1.29
N ARG A 101 -10.09 -6.10 1.20
CA ARG A 101 -10.33 -7.38 1.88
C ARG A 101 -9.22 -7.84 2.82
N PHE A 102 -8.05 -7.21 2.74
CA PHE A 102 -6.95 -7.48 3.66
C PHE A 102 -6.15 -6.20 3.94
N ALA A 103 -5.38 -6.22 5.03
CA ALA A 103 -4.58 -5.08 5.45
C ALA A 103 -3.09 -5.46 5.53
N LYS A 104 -2.23 -4.45 5.48
CA LYS A 104 -0.80 -4.60 5.74
C LYS A 104 -0.32 -3.59 6.77
N TRP A 105 0.41 -4.10 7.76
CA TRP A 105 1.20 -3.33 8.72
C TRP A 105 2.67 -3.70 8.59
N ARG A 106 3.58 -2.73 8.57
CA ARG A 106 5.02 -2.98 8.44
C ARG A 106 5.78 -2.50 9.67
N CYS A 107 6.42 -3.42 10.38
CA CYS A 107 7.47 -3.11 11.36
C CYS A 107 8.86 -3.20 10.71
N VAL A 108 9.84 -2.49 11.29
CA VAL A 108 11.22 -2.47 10.80
C VAL A 108 12.17 -2.75 11.96
N PHE A 109 13.04 -3.73 11.77
CA PHE A 109 14.08 -4.12 12.70
C PHE A 109 15.44 -4.01 12.02
N LYS A 110 16.48 -3.67 12.78
CA LYS A 110 17.85 -3.58 12.30
C LYS A 110 18.67 -4.65 13.01
N ILE A 111 19.53 -5.34 12.27
CA ILE A 111 20.43 -6.36 12.82
C ILE A 111 21.80 -5.73 13.01
N ARG A 112 22.25 -5.62 14.27
CA ARG A 112 23.57 -5.13 14.71
C ARG A 112 23.94 -5.80 16.03
N ASP A 113 25.05 -5.38 16.63
CA ASP A 113 25.58 -5.97 17.88
C ASP A 113 24.58 -5.97 19.04
N HIS A 114 23.74 -4.93 19.15
CA HIS A 114 22.76 -4.74 20.24
C HIS A 114 21.31 -4.57 19.76
N THR A 115 21.03 -4.82 18.47
CA THR A 115 19.67 -4.72 17.89
C THR A 115 19.35 -5.94 17.00
N PRO A 116 18.11 -6.44 16.98
CA PRO A 116 16.94 -5.90 17.68
C PRO A 116 16.95 -6.17 19.19
N SER A 117 16.55 -5.19 20.01
CA SER A 117 16.40 -5.40 21.45
C SER A 117 15.24 -6.36 21.74
N PRO A 118 15.19 -6.97 22.94
CA PRO A 118 14.02 -7.70 23.42
C PRO A 118 12.73 -6.86 23.41
#